data_AF-A0A4V3MB62-F1
#
_entry.id   AF-A0A4V3MB62-F1
#
_cell.length_a   1.000
_cell.length_b   1.000
_cell.length_c   1.000
_cell.angle_alpha   90.00
_cell.angle_beta   90.00
_cell.angle_gamma   90.00
#
_symmetry.space_group_name_H-M   'P 1'
#
loop_
_entity.id
_entity.type
_entity.pdbx_description
1 polymer ?
#
loop_
_entity_poly.entity_id
_entity_poly.type
_entity_poly.pdbx_seq_one_letter_code
_entity_poly.pdbx_strand_id
1 'polypeptide(L)' 'MSASPVSISGLINRWHSIGAFAADVGCGYEAARQMRRRGRIAPQHWPHVVAASRRRGIAGVSYEWLAGRAAAAMQGEAA' A
#
# COMPACT_ATOMS: atom_id res chain seq x y z
N MET A 1 -15.05 -8.08 -11.79
CA MET A 1 -13.78 -8.69 -11.31
C MET A 1 -12.96 -7.59 -10.65
N SER A 2 -12.69 -7.66 -9.34
CA SER A 2 -11.83 -6.69 -8.67
C SER A 2 -10.39 -6.95 -9.08
N ALA A 3 -9.85 -6.14 -9.98
CA ALA A 3 -8.47 -6.27 -10.42
C ALA A 3 -7.51 -6.05 -9.25
N SER A 4 -6.53 -6.94 -9.11
CA SER A 4 -5.43 -6.79 -8.16
C SER A 4 -4.67 -5.47 -8.45
N PRO A 5 -4.22 -4.74 -7.42
CA PRO A 5 -3.47 -3.52 -7.63
C PRO A 5 -2.11 -3.83 -8.28
N VAL A 6 -1.71 -3.00 -9.25
CA VAL A 6 -0.42 -3.10 -9.95
C VAL A 6 0.69 -2.25 -9.30
N SER A 7 0.31 -1.29 -8.44
CA SER A 7 1.23 -0.37 -7.75
C SER A 7 0.70 0.04 -6.37
N ILE A 8 1.57 0.59 -5.51
CA ILE A 8 1.17 1.12 -4.20
C ILE A 8 0.20 2.31 -4.34
N SER A 9 0.44 3.21 -5.28
CA SER A 9 -0.51 4.28 -5.58
C SER A 9 -1.86 3.73 -6.03
N GLY A 10 -1.87 2.71 -6.89
CA GLY A 10 -3.10 2.03 -7.32
C GLY A 10 -3.84 1.36 -6.17
N LEU A 11 -3.11 0.75 -5.23
CA LEU A 11 -3.67 0.21 -3.99
C LEU A 11 -4.32 1.31 -3.14
N ILE A 12 -3.60 2.39 -2.84
CA ILE A 12 -4.10 3.49 -1.98
C ILE A 12 -5.33 4.17 -2.60
N ASN A 13 -5.38 4.29 -3.93
CA ASN A 13 -6.53 4.87 -4.64
C ASN A 13 -7.85 4.10 -4.40
N ARG A 14 -7.80 2.84 -3.94
CA ARG A 14 -9.00 2.05 -3.57
C ARG A 14 -9.75 2.61 -2.35
N TRP A 15 -9.15 3.55 -1.60
CA TRP A 15 -9.78 4.27 -0.48
C TRP A 15 -10.39 5.62 -0.88
N HIS A 16 -10.35 6.01 -2.15
CA HIS A 16 -10.76 7.32 -2.69
C HIS A 16 -9.97 8.54 -2.18
N SER A 17 -9.38 8.47 -0.98
CA SER A 17 -8.49 9.50 -0.44
C SER A 17 -7.36 8.89 0.38
N ILE A 18 -6.23 9.60 0.47
CA ILE A 18 -5.10 9.23 1.34
C ILE A 18 -5.55 9.20 2.81
N GLY A 19 -6.42 10.14 3.22
CA GLY A 19 -6.92 10.21 4.59
C GLY A 19 -7.74 8.97 4.99
N ALA A 20 -8.61 8.48 4.10
CA ALA A 20 -9.37 7.26 4.35
C ALA A 20 -8.46 6.03 4.46
N PHE A 21 -7.41 5.94 3.63
CA PHE A 21 -6.39 4.88 3.78
C PHE A 21 -5.64 5.01 5.12
N ALA A 22 -5.20 6.22 5.47
CA ALA A 22 -4.47 6.47 6.71
C ALA A 22 -5.27 6.08 7.95
N ALA A 23 -6.56 6.39 7.98
CA ALA A 23 -7.48 6.05 9.06
C ALA A 23 -7.72 4.53 9.17
N ASP A 24 -7.97 3.85 8.04
CA ASP A 24 -8.27 2.41 8.02
C ASP A 24 -7.05 1.53 8.34
N VAL A 25 -5.84 2.01 7.99
CA VAL A 25 -4.56 1.33 8.27
C VAL A 25 -3.95 1.76 9.61
N GLY A 26 -4.34 2.91 10.16
CA GLY A 26 -3.81 3.45 11.41
C GLY A 26 -2.37 3.95 11.34
N CYS A 27 -1.91 4.44 10.18
CA CYS A 27 -0.52 4.89 9.98
C CYS A 27 -0.31 6.40 10.06
N GLY A 28 -1.38 7.20 10.12
CA GLY A 28 -1.31 8.66 10.05
C GLY A 28 -1.19 9.20 8.62
N TYR A 29 -1.68 10.42 8.40
CA TYR A 29 -1.82 10.99 7.04
C TYR A 29 -0.47 11.19 6.34
N GLU A 30 0.52 11.75 7.03
CA GLU A 30 1.84 12.01 6.44
C GLU A 30 2.58 10.71 6.11
N ALA A 31 2.47 9.68 6.94
CA ALA A 31 3.05 8.37 6.63
C ALA A 31 2.40 7.78 5.36
N ALA A 32 1.07 7.82 5.26
CA ALA A 32 0.36 7.37 4.08
C ALA A 32 0.77 8.14 2.81
N ARG A 33 0.92 9.47 2.91
CA ARG A 33 1.37 10.33 1.82
C ARG A 33 2.79 9.97 1.37
N GLN A 34 3.71 9.78 2.31
CA GLN A 34 5.10 9.43 2.00
C GLN A 34 5.23 8.02 1.42
N MET A 35 4.46 7.05 1.94
CA MET A 35 4.42 5.69 1.39
C MET A 35 3.88 5.67 -0.05
N ARG A 36 2.84 6.46 -0.34
CA ARG A 36 2.33 6.65 -1.71
C ARG A 36 3.40 7.24 -2.62
N ARG A 37 4.05 8.32 -2.21
CA ARG A 37 5.10 9.00 -3.00
C ARG A 37 6.29 8.09 -3.29
N ARG A 38 6.75 7.33 -2.30
CA ARG A 38 7.88 6.40 -2.41
C ARG A 38 7.56 5.09 -3.14
N GLY A 39 6.28 4.85 -3.45
CA GLY A 39 5.84 3.61 -4.09
C GLY A 39 6.05 2.34 -3.24
N ARG A 40 6.20 2.48 -1.92
CA ARG A 40 6.41 1.36 -0.97
C ARG A 40 5.75 1.63 0.38
N ILE A 41 5.19 0.59 0.99
CA ILE A 41 4.64 0.62 2.35
C ILE A 41 5.73 0.16 3.32
N ALA A 42 5.92 0.85 4.46
CA ALA A 42 6.86 0.41 5.48
C ALA A 42 6.41 -0.95 6.10
N PRO A 43 7.33 -1.91 6.35
CA PRO A 43 6.98 -3.25 6.85
C PRO A 43 6.09 -3.28 8.09
N GLN A 44 6.31 -2.34 9.01
CA GLN A 44 5.50 -2.18 10.22
C GLN A 44 3.99 -1.95 9.97
N HIS A 45 3.61 -1.48 8.79
CA HIS A 45 2.20 -1.25 8.42
C HIS A 45 1.60 -2.40 7.59
N TRP A 46 2.39 -3.37 7.16
CA TRP A 46 1.93 -4.45 6.29
C TRP A 46 0.75 -5.27 6.87
N PRO A 47 0.76 -5.66 8.17
CA PRO A 47 -0.36 -6.42 8.72
C PRO A 47 -1.68 -5.66 8.62
N HIS A 48 -1.67 -4.36 8.94
CA HIS A 48 -2.86 -3.52 8.85
C HIS A 48 -3.30 -3.28 7.40
N VAL A 49 -2.36 -3.10 6.47
CA VAL A 49 -2.68 -2.97 5.03
C VAL A 49 -3.31 -4.23 4.47
N VAL A 50 -2.78 -5.42 4.78
CA VAL A 50 -3.36 -6.71 4.34
C VAL A 50 -4.75 -6.89 4.94
N ALA A 51 -4.91 -6.62 6.23
CA ALA A 51 -6.22 -6.70 6.90
C ALA A 51 -7.24 -5.73 6.28
N ALA A 52 -6.87 -4.47 6.07
CA ALA A 52 -7.74 -3.47 5.46
C ALA A 52 -8.09 -3.81 4.01
N SER A 53 -7.13 -4.31 3.24
CA SER A 53 -7.35 -4.81 1.87
C SER A 53 -8.38 -5.94 1.83
N ARG A 54 -8.27 -6.90 2.75
CA ARG A 54 -9.24 -7.99 2.89
C ARG A 54 -10.63 -7.50 3.24
N ARG A 55 -10.76 -6.60 4.23
CA ARG A 55 -12.06 -5.99 4.61
C ARG A 55 -12.74 -5.29 3.44
N ARG A 56 -11.97 -4.69 2.53
CA ARG A 56 -12.47 -3.99 1.34
C ARG A 56 -12.63 -4.88 0.10
N GLY A 57 -12.33 -6.18 0.20
CA GLY A 57 -12.40 -7.09 -0.95
C GLY A 57 -11.38 -6.78 -2.05
N ILE A 58 -10.24 -6.18 -1.69
CA ILE A 58 -9.12 -5.93 -2.62
C ILE A 58 -8.28 -7.21 -2.71
N ALA A 59 -8.36 -7.88 -3.85
CA ALA A 59 -7.61 -9.09 -4.12
C ALA A 59 -6.12 -8.80 -4.39
N GLY A 60 -5.27 -9.81 -4.20
CA GLY A 60 -3.85 -9.78 -4.60
C GLY A 60 -2.91 -8.99 -3.70
N VAL A 61 -3.36 -8.51 -2.55
CA VAL A 61 -2.50 -7.82 -1.56
C VAL A 61 -2.05 -8.82 -0.49
N SER A 62 -0.86 -9.39 -0.67
CA SER A 62 -0.19 -10.28 0.29
C SER A 62 1.11 -9.65 0.83
N TYR A 63 1.72 -10.30 1.81
CA TYR A 63 3.06 -9.94 2.27
C TYR A 63 4.10 -10.09 1.15
N GLU A 64 4.03 -11.13 0.32
CA GLU A 64 4.98 -11.27 -0.80
C GLU A 64 4.80 -10.15 -1.83
N TRP A 65 3.54 -9.76 -2.11
CA TRP A 65 3.27 -8.65 -3.01
C TRP A 65 3.85 -7.34 -2.46
N LEU A 66 3.66 -7.04 -1.18
CA LEU A 66 4.22 -5.86 -0.52
C LEU A 66 5.75 -5.86 -0.50
N ALA A 67 6.36 -7.01 -0.20
CA ALA A 67 7.80 -7.19 -0.23
C ALA A 67 8.38 -6.96 -1.64
N GLY A 68 7.73 -7.53 -2.67
CA GLY A 68 8.12 -7.32 -4.06
C GLY A 68 8.04 -5.85 -4.49
N ARG A 69 7.01 -5.10 -4.04
CA ARG A 69 6.93 -3.64 -4.28
C ARG A 69 8.02 -2.87 -3.55
N ALA A 70 8.31 -3.23 -2.30
CA ALA A 70 9.37 -2.58 -1.51
C ALA A 70 10.75 -2.79 -2.14
N ALA A 71 11.07 -4.00 -2.59
CA ALA A 71 12.33 -4.31 -3.26
C ALA A 71 12.46 -3.56 -4.60
N ALA A 72 11.42 -3.56 -5.43
CA ALA A 72 11.43 -2.86 -6.71
C ALA A 72 11.63 -1.34 -6.56
N ALA A 73 11.02 -0.73 -5.53
CA ALA A 73 11.16 0.69 -5.24
C ALA A 73 12.60 1.06 -4.81
N MET A 74 13.33 0.16 -4.15
CA MET A 74 14.72 0.40 -3.76
C MET A 74 15.68 0.36 -4.95
N GLN A 75 15.43 -0.48 -5.96
CA GLN A 75 16.30 -0.59 -7.13
C GLN A 75 16.18 0.60 -8.11
N GLY A 76 15.02 1.26 -8.16
CA GLY A 76 14.83 2.47 -8.97
C GLY A 76 15.44 3.75 -8.39
N GLU A 77 15.91 3.71 -7.13
CA GLU A 77 16.51 4.85 -6.42
C GLU A 77 18.05 4.86 -6.52
N ALA A 78 18.64 3.85 -7.19
CA ALA A 78 20.08 3.66 -7.39
C ALA A 78 20.57 3.96 -8.82
N ALA A 79 19.74 4.61 -9.65
CA ALA A 79 20.06 4.99 -11.03
C ALA A 79 20.13 6.52 -11.19
#